data_AF-A0A971EVM9-F1
#
_entry.id   AF-A0A971EVM9-F1
#
_cell.length_a   1.000
_cell.length_b   1.000
_cell.length_c   1.000
_cell.angle_alpha   90.00
_cell.angle_beta   90.00
_cell.angle_gamma   90.00
#
_symmetry.space_group_name_H-M   'P 1'
#
loop_
_entity.id
_entity.type
_entity.pdbx_description
1 polymer ?
#
loop_
_entity_poly.entity_id
_entity_poly.type
_entity_poly.pdbx_seq_one_letter_code
_entity_poly.pdbx_strand_id
1 'polypeptide(L)'
;MGIFDYFKPVSTWSADRVRQFLQKRRAGEYQLLDVRQRKEYDRGHLPGALLVPLDHLQEEMKKLDSDKTTITYCGIGVRSRAAAATLKNAGFTDVHSMAGGIKAWEGHSAVDEPEAGAVYFSPANTLDEFIGLAWLIERATRTFYLAMAERFTETGSPSFFQQMAATEERHQTFLEDLFEKTAGEALDEESIRTRIPSLPDQAILEGGVSLADALRWADRHTPAEIVQLAIAFETNAWDRYLLMAHGHGDGEIGELFRTLAEEEKNHLQQLGDYLNQL
;
A
#
# COMPACT_ATOMS: atom_id res chain seq x y z
N MET A 1 -1.31 -31.49 20.63
CA MET A 1 -0.59 -31.34 19.35
C MET A 1 0.70 -32.14 19.44
N GLY A 2 1.01 -33.00 18.45
CA GLY A 2 2.22 -33.82 18.47
C GLY A 2 3.38 -33.12 17.75
N ILE A 3 4.63 -33.36 18.17
CA ILE A 3 5.83 -32.76 17.55
C ILE A 3 5.92 -33.04 16.03
N PHE A 4 5.32 -34.14 15.57
CA PHE A 4 5.28 -34.54 14.17
C PHE A 4 4.34 -33.69 13.29
N ASP A 5 3.37 -32.98 13.89
CA ASP A 5 2.47 -32.08 13.14
C ASP A 5 3.20 -30.85 12.57
N TYR A 6 4.38 -30.51 13.10
CA TYR A 6 5.26 -29.46 12.57
C TYR A 6 6.04 -29.87 11.32
N PHE A 7 6.13 -31.17 11.03
CA PHE A 7 6.93 -31.72 9.93
C PHE A 7 6.09 -32.19 8.74
N LYS A 8 4.78 -31.93 8.74
CA LYS A 8 3.95 -32.18 7.56
C LYS A 8 4.48 -31.33 6.39
N PRO A 9 4.61 -31.90 5.18
CA PRO A 9 5.09 -31.17 4.03
C PRO A 9 4.14 -30.01 3.71
N VAL A 10 4.64 -28.79 3.87
CA VAL A 10 3.96 -27.56 3.48
C VAL A 10 4.42 -27.21 2.07
N SER A 11 3.47 -26.85 1.21
CA SER A 11 3.78 -26.34 -0.12
C SER A 11 4.65 -25.09 0.00
N THR A 12 5.77 -25.06 -0.73
CA THR A 12 6.75 -23.97 -0.69
C THR A 12 6.92 -23.41 -2.09
N TRP A 13 6.76 -22.10 -2.25
CA TRP A 13 6.90 -21.39 -3.52
C TRP A 13 8.18 -20.55 -3.53
N SER A 14 8.80 -20.39 -4.70
CA SER A 14 9.87 -19.40 -4.88
C SER A 14 9.32 -17.98 -4.77
N ALA A 15 10.18 -17.01 -4.44
CA ALA A 15 9.80 -15.60 -4.43
C ALA A 15 9.25 -15.13 -5.79
N ASP A 16 9.84 -15.59 -6.91
CA ASP A 16 9.33 -15.27 -8.25
C ASP A 16 7.92 -15.82 -8.50
N ARG A 17 7.63 -17.05 -8.05
CA ARG A 17 6.29 -17.62 -8.18
C ARG A 17 5.28 -16.85 -7.34
N VAL A 18 5.65 -16.47 -6.12
CA VAL A 18 4.82 -15.59 -5.29
C VAL A 18 4.56 -14.29 -6.02
N ARG A 19 5.60 -13.61 -6.53
CA ARG A 19 5.47 -12.35 -7.29
C ARG A 19 4.51 -12.46 -8.46
N GLN A 20 4.68 -13.48 -9.30
CA GLN A 20 3.79 -13.74 -10.44
C GLN A 20 2.35 -14.04 -10.00
N PHE A 21 2.17 -14.70 -8.86
CA PHE A 21 0.84 -14.96 -8.30
C PHE A 21 0.18 -13.66 -7.85
N LEU A 22 0.88 -12.81 -7.10
CA LEU A 22 0.37 -11.53 -6.62
C LEU A 22 0.04 -10.58 -7.79
N GLN A 23 0.87 -10.56 -8.83
CA GLN A 23 0.65 -9.70 -10.01
C GLN A 23 -0.57 -10.08 -10.85
N LYS A 24 -1.03 -11.33 -10.78
CA LYS A 24 -2.17 -11.85 -11.58
C LYS A 24 -3.50 -11.80 -10.83
N ARG A 25 -3.50 -11.29 -9.60
CA ARG A 25 -4.62 -11.35 -8.67
C ARG A 25 -4.87 -9.96 -8.12
N ARG A 26 -6.14 -9.60 -7.95
CA ARG A 26 -6.50 -8.35 -7.28
C ARG A 26 -6.21 -8.43 -5.78
N ALA A 27 -6.02 -7.29 -5.15
CA ALA A 27 -5.94 -7.21 -3.70
C ALA A 27 -7.16 -7.89 -3.06
N GLY A 28 -6.98 -8.56 -1.92
CA GLY A 28 -8.08 -9.23 -1.24
C GLY A 28 -8.50 -10.59 -1.83
N GLU A 29 -8.05 -10.98 -3.04
CA GLU A 29 -8.23 -12.36 -3.55
C GLU A 29 -7.28 -13.37 -2.88
N TYR A 30 -6.29 -12.89 -2.14
CA TYR A 30 -5.28 -13.68 -1.45
C TYR A 30 -4.91 -13.03 -0.12
N GLN A 31 -4.17 -13.77 0.71
CA GLN A 31 -3.60 -13.28 1.96
C GLN A 31 -2.09 -13.45 1.95
N LEU A 32 -1.36 -12.35 2.05
CA LEU A 32 0.10 -12.36 2.22
C LEU A 32 0.41 -12.10 3.70
N LEU A 33 1.02 -13.06 4.39
CA LEU A 33 1.29 -12.98 5.82
C LEU A 33 2.77 -12.80 6.09
N ASP A 34 3.12 -11.68 6.72
CA ASP A 34 4.42 -11.52 7.36
C ASP A 34 4.36 -12.11 8.76
N VAL A 35 5.15 -13.16 9.02
CA VAL A 35 5.22 -13.81 10.34
C VAL A 35 6.44 -13.40 11.15
N ARG A 36 7.10 -12.30 10.75
CA ARG A 36 8.17 -11.66 11.49
C ARG A 36 7.63 -10.87 12.69
N GLN A 37 8.55 -10.29 13.47
CA GLN A 37 8.22 -9.39 14.56
C GLN A 37 7.90 -7.98 14.04
N ARG A 38 7.09 -7.21 14.78
CA ARG A 38 6.69 -5.83 14.46
C ARG A 38 7.87 -4.97 13.98
N LYS A 39 8.95 -4.90 14.77
CA LYS A 39 10.17 -4.14 14.40
C LYS A 39 10.84 -4.57 13.08
N GLU A 40 10.61 -5.80 12.60
CA GLU A 40 11.10 -6.23 11.29
C GLU A 40 10.19 -5.79 10.16
N TYR A 41 8.87 -5.78 10.40
CA TYR A 41 7.84 -5.30 9.48
C TYR A 41 7.98 -3.79 9.24
N ASP A 42 8.11 -3.03 10.33
CA ASP A 42 8.21 -1.56 10.31
C ASP A 42 9.48 -1.09 9.54
N ARG A 43 10.54 -1.90 9.55
CA ARG A 43 11.78 -1.59 8.79
C ARG A 43 11.66 -1.87 7.30
N GLY A 44 10.62 -2.56 6.86
CA GLY A 44 10.50 -3.04 5.48
C GLY A 44 9.69 -4.33 5.39
N HIS A 45 8.60 -4.33 4.62
CA HIS A 45 7.71 -5.45 4.37
C HIS A 45 7.23 -5.46 2.91
N LEU A 46 6.63 -6.57 2.49
CA LEU A 46 6.02 -6.66 1.16
C LEU A 46 4.68 -5.91 1.13
N PRO A 47 4.39 -5.11 0.10
CA PRO A 47 3.12 -4.40 -0.01
C PRO A 47 1.90 -5.34 0.11
N GLY A 48 0.91 -4.93 0.92
CA GLY A 48 -0.30 -5.68 1.22
C GLY A 48 -0.11 -6.84 2.20
N ALA A 49 1.06 -6.94 2.84
CA ALA A 49 1.32 -8.01 3.81
C ALA A 49 0.62 -7.72 5.14
N LEU A 50 -0.20 -8.66 5.60
CA LEU A 50 -0.74 -8.65 6.95
C LEU A 50 0.33 -9.12 7.93
N LEU A 51 0.70 -8.28 8.91
CA LEU A 51 1.58 -8.71 9.99
C LEU A 51 0.83 -9.63 10.96
N VAL A 52 1.24 -10.89 11.03
CA VAL A 52 0.77 -11.86 12.03
C VAL A 52 1.99 -12.60 12.59
N PRO A 53 2.64 -12.09 13.65
CA PRO A 53 3.85 -12.69 14.20
C PRO A 53 3.63 -14.17 14.54
N LEU A 54 4.62 -15.03 14.26
CA LEU A 54 4.49 -16.48 14.45
C LEU A 54 4.04 -16.86 15.87
N ASP A 55 4.50 -16.13 16.88
CA ASP A 55 4.17 -16.29 18.29
C ASP A 55 2.72 -15.90 18.64
N HIS A 56 2.09 -15.04 17.84
CA HIS A 56 0.68 -14.65 18.02
C HIS A 56 -0.27 -15.33 17.03
N LEU A 57 0.27 -16.08 16.05
CA LEU A 57 -0.50 -16.68 14.96
C LEU A 57 -1.70 -17.51 15.43
N GLN A 58 -1.58 -18.23 16.55
CA GLN A 58 -2.68 -19.05 17.06
C GLN A 58 -3.90 -18.23 17.48
N GLU A 59 -3.67 -17.05 18.02
CA GLU A 59 -4.70 -16.16 18.52
C GLU A 59 -5.28 -15.32 17.38
N GLU A 60 -4.42 -14.91 16.45
CA GLU A 60 -4.77 -13.96 15.38
C GLU A 60 -5.30 -14.61 14.10
N MET A 61 -5.05 -15.91 13.87
CA MET A 61 -5.51 -16.58 12.64
C MET A 61 -7.03 -16.56 12.44
N LYS A 62 -7.82 -16.28 13.49
CA LYS A 62 -9.28 -16.13 13.40
C LYS A 62 -9.72 -14.90 12.58
N LYS A 63 -8.81 -13.94 12.38
CA LYS A 63 -9.03 -12.74 11.55
C LYS A 63 -8.79 -13.02 10.07
N LEU A 64 -8.25 -14.21 9.74
CA LEU A 64 -7.90 -14.62 8.39
C LEU A 64 -9.04 -15.43 7.79
N ASP A 65 -9.16 -15.37 6.47
CA ASP A 65 -10.11 -16.14 5.70
C ASP A 65 -9.50 -17.48 5.31
N SER A 66 -10.03 -18.59 5.82
CA SER A 66 -9.49 -19.93 5.56
C SER A 66 -9.70 -20.45 4.14
N ASP A 67 -10.56 -19.80 3.36
CA ASP A 67 -10.91 -20.19 1.99
C ASP A 67 -10.04 -19.49 0.94
N LYS A 68 -9.36 -18.39 1.31
CA LYS A 68 -8.42 -17.68 0.44
C LYS A 68 -7.05 -18.33 0.45
N THR A 69 -6.35 -18.28 -0.70
CA THR A 69 -4.94 -18.66 -0.77
C THR A 69 -4.11 -17.83 0.21
N THR A 70 -3.42 -18.49 1.13
CA THR A 70 -2.57 -17.85 2.15
C THR A 70 -1.10 -18.11 1.87
N ILE A 71 -0.30 -17.06 1.72
CA ILE A 71 1.13 -17.12 1.49
C ILE A 71 1.84 -16.54 2.71
N THR A 72 2.61 -17.34 3.42
CA THR A 72 3.41 -16.90 4.56
C THR A 72 4.84 -16.60 4.15
N TYR A 73 5.42 -15.52 4.67
CA TYR A 73 6.84 -15.24 4.54
C TYR A 73 7.43 -14.76 5.86
N CYS A 74 8.76 -14.85 5.95
CA CYS A 74 9.52 -14.29 7.07
C CYS A 74 10.87 -13.77 6.55
N GLY A 75 11.86 -13.57 7.42
CA GLY A 75 13.19 -13.10 7.00
C GLY A 75 13.87 -13.98 5.95
N ILE A 76 13.93 -15.30 6.18
CA ILE A 76 14.71 -16.26 5.35
C ILE A 76 13.93 -17.54 4.98
N GLY A 77 12.62 -17.58 5.24
CA GLY A 77 11.76 -18.73 4.92
C GLY A 77 11.64 -19.83 5.99
N VAL A 78 12.29 -19.69 7.16
CA VAL A 78 12.23 -20.72 8.24
C VAL A 78 10.96 -20.60 9.08
N ARG A 79 10.69 -19.43 9.67
CA ARG A 79 9.50 -19.18 10.52
C ARG A 79 8.20 -19.34 9.73
N SER A 80 8.18 -18.92 8.47
CA SER A 80 7.03 -19.00 7.59
C SER A 80 6.61 -20.44 7.30
N ARG A 81 7.54 -21.40 7.22
CA ARG A 81 7.17 -22.82 7.08
C ARG A 81 6.43 -23.33 8.32
N ALA A 82 6.87 -22.93 9.51
CA ALA A 82 6.16 -23.27 10.75
C ALA A 82 4.77 -22.62 10.80
N ALA A 83 4.66 -21.34 10.42
CA ALA A 83 3.36 -20.67 10.33
C ALA A 83 2.39 -21.39 9.37
N ALA A 84 2.86 -21.73 8.19
CA ALA A 84 2.03 -22.40 7.19
C ALA A 84 1.59 -23.81 7.64
N ALA A 85 2.43 -24.54 8.38
CA ALA A 85 2.03 -25.80 9.00
C ALA A 85 0.94 -25.59 10.07
N THR A 86 1.08 -24.56 10.90
CA THR A 86 0.08 -24.17 11.90
C THR A 86 -1.27 -23.85 11.26
N LEU A 87 -1.28 -23.03 10.19
CA LEU A 87 -2.49 -22.67 9.44
C LEU A 87 -3.16 -23.89 8.80
N LYS A 88 -2.40 -24.78 8.14
CA LYS A 88 -2.96 -26.02 7.59
C LYS A 88 -3.60 -26.90 8.66
N ASN A 89 -2.96 -27.03 9.82
CA ASN A 89 -3.52 -27.80 10.94
C ASN A 89 -4.78 -27.15 11.52
N ALA A 90 -4.95 -25.83 11.34
CA ALA A 90 -6.14 -25.09 11.75
C ALA A 90 -7.28 -25.10 10.70
N GLY A 91 -7.10 -25.77 9.56
CA GLY A 91 -8.16 -25.96 8.55
C GLY A 91 -8.03 -25.11 7.29
N PHE A 92 -6.98 -24.28 7.17
CA PHE A 92 -6.72 -23.52 5.94
C PHE A 92 -6.37 -24.49 4.81
N THR A 93 -7.06 -24.36 3.68
CA THR A 93 -7.02 -25.37 2.61
C THR A 93 -5.89 -25.12 1.61
N ASP A 94 -5.58 -23.85 1.32
CA ASP A 94 -4.59 -23.44 0.34
C ASP A 94 -3.50 -22.55 0.95
N VAL A 95 -2.49 -23.17 1.56
CA VAL A 95 -1.41 -22.48 2.29
C VAL A 95 -0.04 -22.79 1.71
N HIS A 96 0.73 -21.73 1.47
CA HIS A 96 2.08 -21.76 0.94
C HIS A 96 3.07 -21.00 1.83
N SER A 97 4.33 -21.43 1.83
CA SER A 97 5.44 -20.66 2.39
C SER A 97 6.35 -20.14 1.29
N MET A 98 6.84 -18.90 1.42
CA MET A 98 7.80 -18.32 0.49
C MET A 98 9.23 -18.73 0.83
N ALA A 99 9.89 -19.44 -0.09
CA ALA A 99 11.30 -19.81 0.01
C ALA A 99 12.19 -18.56 0.04
N GLY A 100 13.22 -18.58 0.89
CA GLY A 100 14.17 -17.47 1.02
C GLY A 100 13.62 -16.26 1.77
N GLY A 101 12.32 -16.21 2.06
CA GLY A 101 11.69 -15.09 2.77
C GLY A 101 11.85 -13.76 2.03
N ILE A 102 11.65 -12.64 2.74
CA ILE A 102 11.78 -11.30 2.17
C ILE A 102 13.19 -11.03 1.62
N LYS A 103 14.24 -11.72 2.11
CA LYS A 103 15.59 -11.59 1.56
C LYS A 103 15.75 -12.13 0.13
N ALA A 104 14.84 -12.99 -0.32
CA ALA A 104 14.82 -13.48 -1.70
C ALA A 104 13.81 -12.70 -2.56
N TRP A 105 13.19 -11.65 -2.02
CA TRP A 105 12.24 -10.82 -2.75
C TRP A 105 12.98 -9.75 -3.56
N GLU A 106 12.79 -9.79 -4.88
CA GLU A 106 13.26 -8.75 -5.80
C GLU A 106 12.04 -7.93 -6.25
N GLY A 107 11.80 -6.81 -5.56
CA GLY A 107 10.68 -5.92 -5.84
C GLY A 107 10.54 -4.85 -4.76
N HIS A 108 9.48 -4.03 -4.87
CA HIS A 108 9.20 -2.99 -3.89
C HIS A 108 9.00 -3.57 -2.49
N SER A 109 9.44 -2.80 -1.49
CA SER A 109 9.22 -3.07 -0.08
C SER A 109 8.67 -1.79 0.54
N ALA A 110 7.50 -1.86 1.16
CA ALA A 110 6.95 -0.78 1.95
C ALA A 110 7.68 -0.71 3.28
N VAL A 111 7.77 0.49 3.85
CA VAL A 111 8.29 0.71 5.20
C VAL A 111 7.17 1.23 6.07
N ASP A 112 7.38 1.30 7.39
CA ASP A 112 6.38 1.98 8.22
C ASP A 112 6.18 3.41 7.70
N GLU A 113 4.93 3.75 7.40
CA GLU A 113 4.55 5.12 7.09
C GLU A 113 4.83 5.98 8.33
N PRO A 114 5.15 7.28 8.17
CA PRO A 114 5.02 8.20 9.29
C PRO A 114 3.64 8.00 9.93
N GLU A 115 3.55 8.09 11.26
CA GLU A 115 2.28 7.88 12.01
C GLU A 115 1.08 8.62 11.39
N ALA A 116 1.32 9.72 10.70
CA ALA A 116 0.34 10.49 9.94
C ALA A 116 -0.42 9.70 8.85
N GLY A 117 0.21 8.77 8.11
CA GLY A 117 -0.44 8.01 7.03
C GLY A 117 -1.50 7.01 7.52
N ALA A 118 -1.15 6.23 8.56
CA ALA A 118 -2.09 5.31 9.21
C ALA A 118 -3.25 6.02 9.92
N VAL A 119 -2.99 7.21 10.47
CA VAL A 119 -4.00 8.03 11.14
C VAL A 119 -4.90 8.73 10.12
N TYR A 120 -4.44 8.98 8.90
CA TYR A 120 -5.15 9.83 7.95
C TYR A 120 -6.54 9.32 7.58
N PHE A 121 -6.69 8.02 7.31
CA PHE A 121 -7.98 7.41 6.99
C PHE A 121 -8.84 7.06 8.22
N SER A 122 -8.29 7.14 9.44
CA SER A 122 -8.98 6.76 10.67
C SER A 122 -10.28 7.54 10.98
N PRO A 123 -10.47 8.80 10.54
CA PRO A 123 -11.72 9.52 10.76
C PRO A 123 -12.89 9.04 9.87
N ALA A 124 -12.60 8.39 8.74
CA ALA A 124 -13.62 8.00 7.77
C ALA A 124 -14.27 6.65 8.10
N ASN A 125 -15.58 6.58 7.87
CA ASN A 125 -16.44 5.43 8.13
C ASN A 125 -17.37 5.13 6.96
N THR A 126 -17.65 6.11 6.10
CA THR A 126 -18.52 5.97 4.94
C THR A 126 -17.74 6.07 3.63
N LEU A 127 -18.31 5.56 2.54
CA LEU A 127 -17.67 5.57 1.23
C LEU A 127 -17.32 7.00 0.77
N ASP A 128 -18.23 7.96 0.94
CA ASP A 128 -18.01 9.37 0.58
C ASP A 128 -16.93 10.04 1.43
N GLU A 129 -16.83 9.71 2.72
CA GLU A 129 -15.71 10.16 3.56
C GLU A 129 -14.37 9.61 3.05
N PHE A 130 -14.30 8.32 2.69
CA PHE A 130 -13.08 7.73 2.12
C PHE A 130 -12.70 8.36 0.77
N ILE A 131 -13.68 8.61 -0.10
CA ILE A 131 -13.45 9.30 -1.38
C ILE A 131 -12.90 10.70 -1.15
N GLY A 132 -13.48 11.46 -0.21
CA GLY A 132 -13.00 12.80 0.14
C GLY A 132 -11.56 12.81 0.65
N LEU A 133 -11.21 11.87 1.53
CA LEU A 133 -9.83 11.73 2.00
C LEU A 133 -8.85 11.36 0.89
N ALA A 134 -9.22 10.40 0.03
CA ALA A 134 -8.40 10.04 -1.13
C ALA A 134 -8.18 11.28 -2.03
N TRP A 135 -9.23 12.05 -2.33
CA TRP A 135 -9.12 13.24 -3.18
C TRP A 135 -8.18 14.30 -2.61
N LEU A 136 -8.14 14.47 -1.28
CA LEU A 136 -7.19 15.39 -0.63
C LEU A 136 -5.74 14.94 -0.75
N ILE A 137 -5.49 13.63 -0.69
CA ILE A 137 -4.17 13.04 -0.89
C ILE A 137 -3.71 13.32 -2.32
N GLU A 138 -4.51 12.94 -3.32
CA GLU A 138 -4.24 13.16 -4.75
C GLU A 138 -3.96 14.65 -5.03
N ARG A 139 -4.71 15.54 -4.39
CA ARG A 139 -4.49 17.00 -4.51
C ARG A 139 -3.13 17.43 -3.98
N ALA A 140 -2.75 16.93 -2.81
CA ALA A 140 -1.51 17.27 -2.18
C ALA A 140 -0.33 16.72 -3.01
N THR A 141 -0.43 15.47 -3.47
CA THR A 141 0.54 14.83 -4.36
C THR A 141 0.69 15.61 -5.67
N ARG A 142 -0.43 15.99 -6.31
CA ARG A 142 -0.42 16.88 -7.49
C ARG A 142 0.32 18.19 -7.22
N THR A 143 0.03 18.83 -6.09
CA THR A 143 0.68 20.08 -5.68
C THR A 143 2.19 19.90 -5.52
N PHE A 144 2.61 18.78 -4.94
CA PHE A 144 4.03 18.44 -4.83
C PHE A 144 4.69 18.30 -6.21
N TYR A 145 4.10 17.53 -7.13
CA TYR A 145 4.66 17.35 -8.47
C TYR A 145 4.69 18.64 -9.29
N LEU A 146 3.67 19.50 -9.21
CA LEU A 146 3.69 20.82 -9.84
C LEU A 146 4.84 21.70 -9.32
N ALA A 147 5.08 21.69 -8.00
CA ALA A 147 6.21 22.40 -7.41
C ALA A 147 7.56 21.86 -7.91
N MET A 148 7.68 20.54 -8.10
CA MET A 148 8.89 19.94 -8.68
C MET A 148 9.08 20.33 -10.15
N ALA A 149 8.00 20.40 -10.93
CA ALA A 149 8.06 20.84 -12.32
C ALA A 149 8.55 22.29 -12.46
N GLU A 150 8.08 23.20 -11.60
CA GLU A 150 8.54 24.59 -11.57
C GLU A 150 10.02 24.71 -11.16
N ARG A 151 10.43 23.93 -10.16
CA ARG A 151 11.79 23.92 -9.62
C ARG A 151 12.83 23.46 -10.63
N PHE A 152 12.52 22.40 -11.38
CA PHE A 152 13.47 21.73 -12.25
C PHE A 152 13.38 22.17 -13.71
N THR A 153 12.85 23.36 -13.97
CA THR A 153 12.61 23.96 -15.30
C THR A 153 13.81 23.91 -16.27
N GLU A 154 15.04 24.01 -15.75
CA GLU A 154 16.27 23.97 -16.57
C GLU A 154 16.86 22.55 -16.76
N THR A 155 16.26 21.55 -16.13
CA THR A 155 16.62 20.14 -16.34
C THR A 155 15.73 19.52 -17.43
N GLY A 156 16.04 18.33 -17.93
CA GLY A 156 15.12 17.57 -18.80
C GLY A 156 13.87 17.03 -18.07
N SER A 157 13.74 17.27 -16.77
CA SER A 157 12.74 16.68 -15.86
C SER A 157 11.37 17.36 -15.73
N PRO A 158 11.12 18.63 -16.14
CA PRO A 158 9.81 19.26 -15.96
C PRO A 158 8.67 18.50 -16.62
N SER A 159 8.90 17.94 -17.82
CA SER A 159 7.88 17.18 -18.54
C SER A 159 7.45 15.93 -17.76
N PHE A 160 8.38 15.30 -17.04
CA PHE A 160 8.08 14.14 -16.20
C PHE A 160 7.20 14.54 -15.01
N PHE A 161 7.59 15.56 -14.24
CA PHE A 161 6.79 16.00 -13.09
C PHE A 161 5.42 16.57 -13.50
N GLN A 162 5.33 17.23 -14.66
CA GLN A 162 4.04 17.64 -15.24
C GLN A 162 3.16 16.44 -15.60
N GLN A 163 3.75 15.37 -16.13
CA GLN A 163 3.02 14.14 -16.44
C GLN A 163 2.49 13.45 -15.18
N MET A 164 3.30 13.39 -14.11
CA MET A 164 2.85 12.88 -12.80
C MET A 164 1.69 13.73 -12.26
N ALA A 165 1.84 15.05 -12.22
CA ALA A 165 0.79 15.97 -11.78
C ALA A 165 -0.52 15.84 -12.59
N ALA A 166 -0.42 15.61 -13.91
CA ALA A 166 -1.57 15.38 -14.78
C ALA A 166 -2.20 13.99 -14.57
N THR A 167 -1.48 13.04 -13.97
CA THR A 167 -2.05 11.75 -13.58
C THR A 167 -2.85 11.90 -12.30
N GLU A 168 -2.31 12.56 -11.28
CA GLU A 168 -3.07 12.88 -10.06
C GLU A 168 -4.33 13.69 -10.36
N GLU A 169 -4.27 14.65 -11.29
CA GLU A 169 -5.46 15.40 -11.71
C GLU A 169 -6.57 14.50 -12.26
N ARG A 170 -6.22 13.44 -13.00
CA ARG A 170 -7.20 12.47 -13.51
C ARG A 170 -7.81 11.64 -12.38
N HIS A 171 -7.03 11.28 -11.37
CA HIS A 171 -7.54 10.61 -10.17
C HIS A 171 -8.51 11.51 -9.40
N GLN A 172 -8.16 12.79 -9.23
CA GLN A 172 -9.06 13.77 -8.62
C GLN A 172 -10.40 13.84 -9.35
N THR A 173 -10.39 13.96 -10.69
CA THR A 173 -11.63 13.98 -11.49
C THR A 173 -12.43 12.68 -11.33
N PHE A 174 -11.78 11.52 -11.30
CA PHE A 174 -12.46 10.25 -11.06
C PHE A 174 -13.13 10.20 -9.67
N LEU A 175 -12.45 10.70 -8.63
CA LEU A 175 -12.96 10.74 -7.27
C LEU A 175 -14.09 11.77 -7.12
N GLU A 176 -14.02 12.91 -7.80
CA GLU A 176 -15.11 13.89 -7.88
C GLU A 176 -16.38 13.27 -8.47
N ASP A 177 -16.26 12.59 -9.63
CA ASP A 177 -17.36 11.89 -10.28
C ASP A 177 -17.96 10.78 -9.38
N LEU A 178 -17.11 10.08 -8.64
CA LEU A 178 -17.54 9.02 -7.73
C LEU A 178 -18.24 9.61 -6.50
N PHE A 179 -17.69 10.69 -5.93
CA PHE A 179 -18.28 11.38 -4.80
C PHE A 179 -19.66 11.95 -5.15
N GLU A 180 -19.81 12.60 -6.30
CA GLU A 180 -21.11 13.14 -6.71
C GLU A 180 -22.18 12.03 -6.81
N LYS A 181 -21.80 10.86 -7.34
CA LYS A 181 -22.70 9.69 -7.41
C LYS A 181 -23.06 9.12 -6.04
N THR A 182 -22.14 9.15 -5.07
CA THR A 182 -22.35 8.59 -3.73
C THR A 182 -23.04 9.57 -2.78
N ALA A 183 -22.60 10.83 -2.76
CA ALA A 183 -23.02 11.86 -1.81
C ALA A 183 -24.13 12.79 -2.36
N GLY A 184 -24.32 12.85 -3.68
CA GLY A 184 -25.33 13.69 -4.32
C GLY A 184 -25.00 15.19 -4.33
N GLU A 185 -23.74 15.56 -4.10
CA GLU A 185 -23.24 16.94 -4.15
C GLU A 185 -21.81 16.98 -4.70
N ALA A 186 -21.35 18.19 -5.06
CA ALA A 186 -19.99 18.37 -5.57
C ALA A 186 -18.94 18.15 -4.47
N LEU A 187 -17.78 17.61 -4.86
CA LEU A 187 -16.64 17.44 -3.98
C LEU A 187 -15.79 18.71 -3.93
N ASP A 188 -15.58 19.24 -2.73
CA ASP A 188 -14.63 20.32 -2.44
C ASP A 188 -14.10 20.19 -1.00
N GLU A 189 -13.16 21.05 -0.59
CA GLU A 189 -12.64 21.00 0.78
C GLU A 189 -13.69 21.22 1.86
N GLU A 190 -14.68 22.08 1.60
CA GLU A 190 -15.71 22.43 2.57
C GLU A 190 -16.65 21.26 2.79
N SER A 191 -17.04 20.56 1.73
CA SER A 191 -17.88 19.36 1.82
C SER A 191 -17.18 18.24 2.58
N ILE A 192 -15.86 18.06 2.40
CA ILE A 192 -15.06 17.09 3.15
C ILE A 192 -14.94 17.49 4.62
N ARG A 193 -14.58 18.74 4.93
CA ARG A 193 -14.43 19.21 6.32
C ARG A 193 -15.75 19.19 7.10
N THR A 194 -16.87 19.41 6.41
CA THR A 194 -18.20 19.29 7.01
C THR A 194 -18.51 17.84 7.40
N ARG A 195 -18.08 16.86 6.60
CA ARG A 195 -18.24 15.42 6.87
C ARG A 195 -17.28 14.90 7.91
N ILE A 196 -16.03 15.38 7.87
CA ILE A 196 -14.94 14.95 8.73
C ILE A 196 -14.43 16.16 9.53
N PRO A 197 -15.14 16.61 10.59
CA PRO A 197 -14.71 17.76 11.38
C PRO A 197 -13.37 17.55 12.11
N SER A 198 -12.95 16.30 12.30
CA SER A 198 -11.67 15.93 12.90
C SER A 198 -10.51 15.87 11.91
N LEU A 199 -10.73 16.24 10.65
CA LEU A 199 -9.70 16.24 9.62
C LEU A 199 -8.54 17.16 10.00
N PRO A 200 -7.28 16.68 9.97
CA PRO A 200 -6.12 17.54 10.22
C PRO A 200 -6.02 18.67 9.19
N ASP A 201 -5.57 19.85 9.61
CA ASP A 201 -5.35 20.98 8.69
C ASP A 201 -4.16 20.80 7.76
N GLN A 202 -3.27 19.86 8.09
CA GLN A 202 -2.06 19.60 7.33
C GLN A 202 -2.37 18.73 6.10
N ALA A 203 -1.99 19.20 4.92
CA ALA A 203 -2.05 18.41 3.70
C ALA A 203 -1.04 17.26 3.76
N ILE A 204 -1.51 16.04 3.48
CA ILE A 204 -0.74 14.80 3.50
C ILE A 204 -0.69 14.26 2.07
N LEU A 205 0.50 13.88 1.64
CA LEU A 205 0.78 13.22 0.37
C LEU A 205 0.52 11.72 0.49
N GLU A 206 0.53 11.05 -0.66
CA GLU A 206 0.73 9.60 -0.71
C GLU A 206 1.93 9.15 0.16
N GLY A 207 1.77 8.00 0.80
CA GLY A 207 2.74 7.46 1.75
C GLY A 207 2.79 8.18 3.10
N GLY A 208 1.84 9.08 3.39
CA GLY A 208 1.60 9.61 4.73
C GLY A 208 2.53 10.75 5.15
N VAL A 209 3.22 11.38 4.21
CA VAL A 209 4.15 12.50 4.50
C VAL A 209 3.45 13.83 4.31
N SER A 210 3.74 14.81 5.16
CA SER A 210 3.16 16.14 4.94
C SER A 210 3.73 16.82 3.71
N LEU A 211 2.86 17.48 2.93
CA LEU A 211 3.27 18.26 1.76
C LEU A 211 4.36 19.28 2.12
N ALA A 212 4.20 19.95 3.26
CA ALA A 212 5.14 20.96 3.73
C ALA A 212 6.53 20.37 4.06
N ASP A 213 6.59 19.19 4.68
CA ASP A 213 7.86 18.48 4.95
C ASP A 213 8.51 17.99 3.67
N ALA A 214 7.73 17.41 2.76
CA ALA A 214 8.22 16.92 1.48
C ALA A 214 8.82 18.03 0.62
N LEU A 215 8.17 19.20 0.54
CA LEU A 215 8.70 20.37 -0.16
C LEU A 215 10.01 20.87 0.49
N ARG A 216 10.05 21.01 1.81
CA ARG A 216 11.28 21.39 2.55
C ARG A 216 12.41 20.39 2.39
N TRP A 217 12.08 19.12 2.24
CA TRP A 217 13.06 18.08 1.97
C TRP A 217 13.57 18.24 0.54
N ALA A 218 12.67 18.28 -0.46
CA ALA A 218 13.00 18.45 -1.87
C ALA A 218 13.87 19.69 -2.15
N ASP A 219 13.78 20.73 -1.30
CA ASP A 219 14.62 21.92 -1.38
C ASP A 219 16.12 21.68 -1.34
N ARG A 220 16.55 20.54 -0.83
CA ARG A 220 17.96 20.22 -0.62
C ARG A 220 18.43 18.98 -1.38
N HIS A 221 17.60 18.47 -2.29
CA HIS A 221 17.85 17.20 -2.98
C HIS A 221 17.74 17.35 -4.50
N THR A 222 18.37 16.40 -5.19
CA THR A 222 18.43 16.28 -6.64
C THR A 222 17.15 15.67 -7.22
N PRO A 223 16.89 15.81 -8.53
CA PRO A 223 15.77 15.13 -9.18
C PRO A 223 15.75 13.63 -8.95
N ALA A 224 16.91 12.96 -9.01
CA ALA A 224 17.00 11.51 -8.81
C ALA A 224 16.63 11.09 -7.37
N GLU A 225 17.03 11.87 -6.37
CA GLU A 225 16.66 11.62 -4.97
C GLU A 225 15.16 11.89 -4.73
N ILE A 226 14.58 12.88 -5.42
CA ILE A 226 13.16 13.19 -5.34
C ILE A 226 12.31 12.11 -6.01
N VAL A 227 12.74 11.57 -7.16
CA VAL A 227 12.08 10.43 -7.80
C VAL A 227 12.14 9.20 -6.90
N GLN A 228 13.26 8.95 -6.23
CA GLN A 228 13.36 7.87 -5.23
C GLN A 228 12.41 8.08 -4.05
N LEU A 229 12.24 9.33 -3.59
CA LEU A 229 11.27 9.66 -2.56
C LEU A 229 9.83 9.42 -3.04
N ALA A 230 9.50 9.82 -4.27
CA ALA A 230 8.20 9.56 -4.88
C ALA A 230 7.91 8.05 -4.97
N ILE A 231 8.89 7.22 -5.40
CA ILE A 231 8.75 5.75 -5.38
C ILE A 231 8.39 5.24 -3.97
N ALA A 232 8.95 5.84 -2.91
CA ALA A 232 8.62 5.47 -1.54
C ALA A 232 7.19 5.90 -1.15
N PHE A 233 6.74 7.08 -1.55
CA PHE A 233 5.36 7.55 -1.34
C PHE A 233 4.35 6.57 -1.95
N GLU A 234 4.56 6.24 -3.21
CA GLU A 234 3.71 5.40 -4.03
C GLU A 234 3.72 3.94 -3.53
N THR A 235 4.88 3.43 -3.10
CA THR A 235 4.98 2.08 -2.51
C THR A 235 4.19 1.99 -1.20
N ASN A 236 4.26 3.03 -0.37
CA ASN A 236 3.56 3.06 0.91
C ASN A 236 2.04 3.27 0.71
N ALA A 237 1.63 4.16 -0.20
CA ALA A 237 0.23 4.32 -0.59
C ALA A 237 -0.34 3.01 -1.15
N TRP A 238 0.41 2.34 -2.02
CA TRP A 238 0.04 1.03 -2.54
C TRP A 238 -0.16 -0.01 -1.42
N ASP A 239 0.79 -0.14 -0.48
CA ASP A 239 0.65 -1.01 0.69
C ASP A 239 -0.63 -0.68 1.49
N ARG A 240 -0.83 0.60 1.80
CA ARG A 240 -1.99 1.08 2.55
C ARG A 240 -3.29 0.70 1.86
N TYR A 241 -3.41 0.97 0.56
CA TYR A 241 -4.64 0.67 -0.18
C TYR A 241 -4.88 -0.84 -0.30
N LEU A 242 -3.84 -1.66 -0.45
CA LEU A 242 -3.97 -3.12 -0.40
C LEU A 242 -4.51 -3.59 0.97
N LEU A 243 -4.01 -3.01 2.07
CA LEU A 243 -4.46 -3.33 3.43
C LEU A 243 -5.90 -2.86 3.67
N MET A 244 -6.26 -1.65 3.21
CA MET A 244 -7.61 -1.11 3.31
C MET A 244 -8.61 -1.93 2.49
N ALA A 245 -8.25 -2.30 1.26
CA ALA A 245 -9.03 -3.21 0.42
C ALA A 245 -9.27 -4.55 1.11
N HIS A 246 -8.23 -5.13 1.73
CA HIS A 246 -8.37 -6.37 2.49
C HIS A 246 -9.31 -6.19 3.69
N GLY A 247 -9.16 -5.11 4.46
CA GLY A 247 -9.96 -4.81 5.65
C GLY A 247 -11.45 -4.59 5.37
N HIS A 248 -11.80 -4.05 4.20
CA HIS A 248 -13.18 -3.73 3.81
C HIS A 248 -13.85 -4.80 2.91
N GLY A 249 -13.11 -5.85 2.53
CA GLY A 249 -13.65 -6.98 1.77
C GLY A 249 -14.16 -6.60 0.38
N ASP A 250 -15.26 -7.24 -0.06
CA ASP A 250 -15.81 -7.10 -1.43
C ASP A 250 -16.82 -5.96 -1.60
N GLY A 251 -17.03 -5.14 -0.56
CA GLY A 251 -17.93 -3.99 -0.61
C GLY A 251 -17.38 -2.81 -1.42
N GLU A 252 -18.18 -1.73 -1.55
CA GLU A 252 -17.83 -0.54 -2.33
C GLU A 252 -16.54 0.13 -1.85
N ILE A 253 -16.32 0.21 -0.53
CA ILE A 253 -15.08 0.76 0.06
C ILE A 253 -13.87 -0.11 -0.33
N GLY A 254 -14.03 -1.44 -0.30
CA GLY A 254 -12.97 -2.35 -0.75
C GLY A 254 -12.66 -2.20 -2.25
N GLU A 255 -13.67 -1.95 -3.08
CA GLU A 255 -13.52 -1.69 -4.52
C GLU A 255 -12.82 -0.36 -4.80
N LEU A 256 -13.14 0.69 -4.05
CA LEU A 256 -12.43 1.97 -4.11
C LEU A 256 -10.93 1.77 -3.90
N PHE A 257 -10.55 1.15 -2.78
CA PHE A 257 -9.13 0.96 -2.46
C PHE A 257 -8.42 -0.03 -3.40
N ARG A 258 -9.14 -1.02 -3.97
CA ARG A 258 -8.59 -1.87 -5.03
C ARG A 258 -8.29 -1.10 -6.31
N THR A 259 -9.12 -0.11 -6.63
CA THR A 259 -8.93 0.74 -7.81
C THR A 259 -7.73 1.64 -7.59
N LEU A 260 -7.68 2.36 -6.47
CA LEU A 260 -6.54 3.22 -6.11
C LEU A 260 -5.22 2.42 -6.06
N ALA A 261 -5.20 1.23 -5.46
CA ALA A 261 -4.01 0.39 -5.40
C ALA A 261 -3.47 -0.04 -6.78
N GLU A 262 -4.33 -0.19 -7.79
CA GLU A 262 -3.86 -0.51 -9.15
C GLU A 262 -3.27 0.71 -9.85
N GLU A 263 -3.79 1.91 -9.55
CA GLU A 263 -3.21 3.16 -10.06
C GLU A 263 -1.81 3.43 -9.48
N GLU A 264 -1.60 3.27 -8.17
CA GLU A 264 -0.25 3.45 -7.58
C GLU A 264 0.78 2.47 -8.15
N LYS A 265 0.33 1.28 -8.52
CA LYS A 265 1.18 0.30 -9.19
C LYS A 265 1.57 0.77 -10.60
N ASN A 266 0.69 1.49 -11.30
CA ASN A 266 1.01 2.12 -12.59
C ASN A 266 2.00 3.29 -12.40
N HIS A 267 1.84 4.09 -11.35
CA HIS A 267 2.77 5.16 -10.99
C HIS A 267 4.18 4.63 -10.71
N LEU A 268 4.30 3.58 -9.89
CA LEU A 268 5.57 2.93 -9.60
C LEU A 268 6.30 2.47 -10.86
N GLN A 269 5.56 1.99 -11.86
CA GLN A 269 6.15 1.62 -13.14
C GLN A 269 6.69 2.84 -13.89
N GLN A 270 5.93 3.94 -13.96
CA GLN A 270 6.36 5.18 -14.61
C GLN A 270 7.60 5.80 -13.93
N LEU A 271 7.60 5.85 -12.61
CA LEU A 271 8.72 6.36 -11.81
C LEU A 271 9.98 5.50 -11.97
N GLY A 272 9.83 4.17 -11.98
CA GLY A 272 10.94 3.24 -12.22
C GLY A 272 11.53 3.39 -13.61
N ASP A 273 10.69 3.50 -14.64
CA ASP A 273 11.13 3.71 -16.02
C ASP A 273 11.87 5.03 -16.20
N TYR A 274 11.44 6.08 -15.50
CA TYR A 274 12.11 7.38 -15.52
C TYR A 274 13.44 7.39 -14.74
N LEU A 275 13.50 6.75 -13.57
CA LEU A 275 14.73 6.65 -12.78
C LEU A 275 15.86 5.95 -13.55
N ASN A 276 15.53 4.97 -14.39
CA ASN A 276 16.50 4.29 -15.26
C ASN A 276 17.05 5.17 -16.39
N GLN A 277 16.44 6.33 -16.65
CA GLN A 277 16.83 7.29 -17.69
C GLN A 277 17.67 8.47 -17.16
N LEU A 278 17.69 8.69 -15.84
CA LEU A 278 18.47 9.72 -15.15
C LEU A 278 19.94 9.32 -14.99
#